data_AF-A0A2V5R4J4-F1
#
_entry.id   AF-A0A2V5R4J4-F1
#
_cell.length_a   1.000
_cell.length_b   1.000
_cell.length_c   1.000
_cell.angle_alpha   90.00
_cell.angle_beta   90.00
_cell.angle_gamma   90.00
#
_symmetry.space_group_name_H-M   'P 1'
#
loop_
_entity.id
_entity.type
_entity.pdbx_description
1 polymer ?
#
loop_
_entity_poly.entity_id
_entity_poly.type
_entity_poly.pdbx_seq_one_letter_code
_entity_poly.pdbx_strand_id
1 'polypeptide(L)'
;NDSDTFAQNVKALGVDLKKLDFAVISHRHGDHTSGLHYLLSVNPGVKIYAPKEGFGVFGAELPGTFYRRDESLPDYMRYYDGHPPEKMTFGTPWTGANFVWVDKLTEVAPGIFLISTVSQTPGTLELHELSLAIKSPKGVVLGVGCSHPGIEKILEASMAVDKHVDLVFGGLHLVTTPDLEITRLATALHGKWKVERMAPGHCTGEPAFAAFRKAFGDQYIYAALGSVVELP
;
A
#
# COMPACT_ATOMS: atom_id res chain seq x y z
N ASN A 1 -10.44 11.95 3.62
CA ASN A 1 -9.90 10.72 4.23
C ASN A 1 -9.02 11.16 5.39
N ASP A 2 -9.60 11.23 6.58
CA ASP A 2 -8.97 11.78 7.79
C ASP A 2 -9.27 10.89 9.00
N SER A 3 -8.57 11.12 10.11
CA SER A 3 -8.64 10.29 11.31
C SER A 3 -10.04 10.24 11.94
N ASP A 4 -10.77 11.36 11.96
CA ASP A 4 -12.06 11.46 12.64
C ASP A 4 -13.15 10.76 11.84
N THR A 5 -13.14 10.95 10.51
CA THR A 5 -14.02 10.22 9.60
C THR A 5 -13.78 8.70 9.70
N PHE A 6 -12.52 8.25 9.73
CA PHE A 6 -12.19 6.85 9.92
C PHE A 6 -12.73 6.31 11.26
N ALA A 7 -12.53 7.06 12.35
CA ALA A 7 -13.04 6.68 13.67
C ALA A 7 -14.55 6.56 13.73
N GLN A 8 -15.29 7.48 13.09
CA GLN A 8 -16.74 7.45 13.00
C GLN A 8 -17.22 6.20 12.26
N ASN A 9 -16.60 5.87 11.12
CA ASN A 9 -16.97 4.71 10.31
C ASN A 9 -16.72 3.39 11.05
N VAL A 10 -15.57 3.25 11.71
CA VAL A 10 -15.25 2.07 12.53
C VAL A 10 -16.31 1.85 13.62
N LYS A 11 -16.70 2.93 14.31
CA LYS A 11 -17.74 2.87 15.36
C LYS A 11 -19.10 2.51 14.78
N ALA A 12 -19.48 3.11 13.64
CA ALA A 12 -20.75 2.83 12.97
C ALA A 12 -20.86 1.37 12.50
N LEU A 13 -19.75 0.78 12.06
CA LEU A 13 -19.68 -0.61 11.62
C LEU A 13 -19.52 -1.61 12.77
N GLY A 14 -19.30 -1.15 14.01
CA GLY A 14 -19.09 -2.01 15.17
C GLY A 14 -17.80 -2.84 15.09
N VAL A 15 -16.80 -2.40 14.31
CA VAL A 15 -15.52 -3.10 14.15
C VAL A 15 -14.62 -2.80 15.35
N ASP A 16 -14.14 -3.86 16.01
CA ASP A 16 -13.23 -3.75 17.15
C ASP A 16 -11.75 -3.78 16.71
N LEU A 17 -11.14 -2.61 16.55
CA LEU A 17 -9.73 -2.48 16.14
C LEU A 17 -8.73 -3.08 17.15
N LYS A 18 -9.14 -3.34 18.40
CA LYS A 18 -8.27 -3.99 19.40
C LYS A 18 -7.98 -5.45 19.07
N LYS A 19 -8.81 -6.05 18.21
CA LYS A 19 -8.67 -7.45 17.78
C LYS A 19 -7.83 -7.63 16.52
N LEU A 20 -7.30 -6.54 15.95
CA LEU A 20 -6.43 -6.62 14.78
C LEU A 20 -5.10 -7.31 15.15
N ASP A 21 -4.74 -8.34 14.39
CA ASP A 21 -3.41 -8.95 14.46
C ASP A 21 -2.34 -8.02 13.88
N PHE A 22 -2.67 -7.33 12.79
CA PHE A 22 -1.82 -6.35 12.14
C PHE A 22 -2.63 -5.38 11.26
N ALA A 23 -1.99 -4.28 10.87
CA ALA A 23 -2.43 -3.37 9.82
C ALA A 23 -1.38 -3.31 8.70
N VAL A 24 -1.82 -2.97 7.49
CA VAL A 24 -0.94 -2.74 6.33
C VAL A 24 -1.21 -1.34 5.82
N ILE A 25 -0.15 -0.55 5.68
CA ILE A 25 -0.19 0.76 5.04
C ILE A 25 0.41 0.61 3.66
N SER A 26 -0.35 1.01 2.64
CA SER A 26 0.09 0.87 1.25
C SER A 26 1.24 1.81 0.93
N HIS A 27 1.13 3.10 1.23
CA HIS A 27 2.16 4.11 0.94
C HIS A 27 2.03 5.35 1.83
N ARG A 28 3.01 6.27 1.73
CA ARG A 28 3.20 7.43 2.61
C ARG A 28 2.23 8.62 2.43
N HIS A 29 1.21 8.54 1.58
CA HIS A 29 0.29 9.68 1.40
C HIS A 29 -0.66 9.85 2.59
N GLY A 30 -1.01 11.11 2.87
CA GLY A 30 -1.79 11.49 4.05
C GLY A 30 -3.15 10.81 4.11
N ASP A 31 -3.83 10.70 2.98
CA ASP A 31 -5.13 10.05 2.86
C ASP A 31 -5.10 8.52 3.06
N HIS A 32 -3.92 7.90 3.06
CA HIS A 32 -3.72 6.48 3.41
C HIS A 32 -3.14 6.27 4.81
N THR A 33 -2.60 7.32 5.44
CA THR A 33 -1.90 7.23 6.73
C THR A 33 -2.64 7.94 7.87
N SER A 34 -3.55 8.88 7.59
CA SER A 34 -4.20 9.70 8.60
C SER A 34 -4.98 8.89 9.65
N GLY A 35 -5.56 7.75 9.26
CA GLY A 35 -6.27 6.85 10.18
C GLY A 35 -5.38 6.19 11.25
N LEU A 36 -4.05 6.20 11.07
CA LEU A 36 -3.11 5.65 12.04
C LEU A 36 -3.20 6.34 13.41
N HIS A 37 -3.50 7.64 13.44
CA HIS A 37 -3.67 8.37 14.69
C HIS A 37 -4.78 7.75 15.56
N TYR A 38 -5.96 7.52 14.98
CA TYR A 38 -7.03 6.84 15.69
C TYR A 38 -6.71 5.36 15.99
N LEU A 39 -6.17 4.62 15.02
CA LEU A 39 -5.81 3.21 15.21
C LEU A 39 -4.88 3.04 16.42
N LEU A 40 -3.80 3.82 16.48
CA LEU A 40 -2.83 3.75 17.58
C LEU A 40 -3.39 4.27 18.91
N SER A 41 -4.39 5.16 18.89
CA SER A 41 -5.10 5.56 20.12
C SER A 41 -5.91 4.41 20.75
N VAL A 42 -6.39 3.46 19.93
CA VAL A 42 -7.24 2.33 20.36
C VAL A 42 -6.43 1.04 20.55
N ASN A 43 -5.44 0.80 19.70
CA ASN A 43 -4.57 -0.38 19.70
C ASN A 43 -3.09 0.03 19.50
N PRO A 44 -2.44 0.60 20.53
CA PRO A 44 -1.09 1.17 20.41
C PRO A 44 0.00 0.13 20.11
N GLY A 45 -0.25 -1.15 20.42
CA GLY A 45 0.70 -2.25 20.19
C GLY A 45 0.52 -2.97 18.85
N VAL A 46 -0.46 -2.57 18.02
CA VAL A 46 -0.75 -3.25 16.75
C VAL A 46 0.49 -3.24 15.86
N LYS A 47 0.80 -4.39 15.26
CA LYS A 47 1.87 -4.48 14.27
C LYS A 47 1.42 -3.79 12.98
N ILE A 48 2.25 -2.92 12.43
CA ILE A 48 1.94 -2.17 11.20
C ILE A 48 2.99 -2.47 10.14
N TYR A 49 2.59 -3.18 9.08
CA TYR A 49 3.45 -3.34 7.91
C TYR A 49 3.39 -2.08 7.04
N ALA A 50 4.55 -1.55 6.68
CA ALA A 50 4.67 -0.36 5.84
C ALA A 50 5.84 -0.50 4.84
N PRO A 51 5.84 0.23 3.72
CA PRO A 51 6.97 0.19 2.80
C PRO A 51 8.25 0.62 3.49
N LYS A 52 9.35 -0.07 3.20
CA LYS A 52 10.69 0.38 3.62
C LYS A 52 11.15 1.51 2.70
N GLU A 53 11.46 2.65 3.30
CA GLU A 53 11.89 3.86 2.60
C GLU A 53 13.11 4.43 3.34
N GLY A 54 14.14 4.91 2.63
CA GLY A 54 15.39 5.36 3.27
C GLY A 54 15.24 6.57 4.20
N PHE A 55 14.26 7.44 3.92
CA PHE A 55 13.94 8.64 4.70
C PHE A 55 12.42 8.88 4.71
N GLY A 56 11.64 7.81 4.70
CA GLY A 56 10.17 7.87 4.64
C GLY A 56 9.53 8.22 5.98
N VAL A 57 8.21 8.44 5.94
CA VAL A 57 7.42 8.83 7.13
C VAL A 57 7.25 7.70 8.14
N PHE A 58 7.46 6.45 7.73
CA PHE A 58 7.34 5.27 8.60
C PHE A 58 8.59 5.01 9.46
N GLY A 59 9.56 5.92 9.41
CA GLY A 59 10.90 5.71 9.97
C GLY A 59 11.80 4.92 9.02
N ALA A 60 13.09 4.92 9.32
CA ALA A 60 14.09 4.22 8.53
C ALA A 60 15.29 3.81 9.38
N GLU A 61 16.06 2.85 8.87
CA GLU A 61 17.36 2.47 9.41
C GLU A 61 18.37 2.42 8.28
N LEU A 62 19.46 3.18 8.40
CA LEU A 62 20.57 3.20 7.46
C LEU A 62 21.88 2.84 8.16
N PRO A 63 22.86 2.24 7.46
CA PRO A 63 24.19 2.03 8.02
C PRO A 63 24.85 3.34 8.45
N GLY A 64 25.67 3.30 9.49
CA GLY A 64 26.53 4.40 9.94
C GLY A 64 27.49 4.95 8.88
N THR A 65 27.60 4.24 7.75
CA THR A 65 28.44 4.53 6.59
C THR A 65 27.65 5.07 5.40
N PHE A 66 26.34 5.35 5.53
CA PHE A 66 25.51 5.78 4.39
C PHE A 66 25.97 7.10 3.75
N TYR A 67 26.64 7.96 4.52
CA TYR A 67 27.15 9.25 4.06
C TYR A 67 28.66 9.19 3.81
N ARG A 68 29.13 10.01 2.87
CA ARG A 68 30.57 10.15 2.60
C ARG A 68 31.23 10.92 3.75
N ARG A 69 32.33 10.38 4.25
CA ARG A 69 33.14 11.00 5.30
C ARG A 69 34.29 11.76 4.65
N ASP A 70 34.60 12.94 5.17
CA ASP A 70 35.82 13.67 4.86
C ASP A 70 36.72 13.65 6.10
N GLU A 71 37.87 12.97 5.99
CA GLU A 71 38.82 12.82 7.09
C GLU A 71 39.72 14.04 7.26
N SER A 72 39.67 15.01 6.35
CA SER A 72 40.39 16.28 6.50
C SER A 72 39.73 17.23 7.51
N LEU A 73 38.46 17.00 7.84
CA LEU A 73 37.72 17.79 8.81
C LEU A 73 38.05 17.36 10.25
N PRO A 74 38.14 18.32 11.20
CA PRO A 74 38.21 17.97 12.62
C PRO A 74 36.90 17.31 13.07
N ASP A 75 36.98 16.47 14.10
CA ASP A 75 35.86 15.62 14.54
C ASP A 75 34.57 16.38 14.83
N TYR A 76 34.62 17.55 15.46
CA TYR A 76 33.44 18.37 15.76
C TYR A 76 32.67 18.89 14.52
N MET A 77 33.28 18.81 13.33
CA MET A 77 32.63 19.14 12.05
C MET A 77 32.05 17.91 11.35
N ARG A 78 32.32 16.70 11.85
CA ARG A 78 31.87 15.43 11.28
C ARG A 78 30.60 15.00 12.02
N TYR A 79 29.67 14.37 11.31
CA TYR A 79 28.46 13.81 11.95
C TYR A 79 28.85 12.90 13.13
N TYR A 80 28.14 13.05 14.25
CA TYR A 80 28.40 12.34 15.52
C TYR A 80 29.82 12.50 16.03
N ASP A 81 30.41 13.69 15.85
CA ASP A 81 31.79 13.99 16.21
C ASP A 81 32.80 12.99 15.59
N GLY A 82 32.51 12.47 14.39
CA GLY A 82 33.34 11.45 13.71
C GLY A 82 33.05 10.00 14.12
N HIS A 83 32.14 9.78 15.06
CA HIS A 83 31.82 8.49 15.67
C HIS A 83 30.34 8.11 15.47
N PRO A 84 29.87 7.95 14.21
CA PRO A 84 28.48 7.59 13.96
C PRO A 84 28.17 6.21 14.56
N PRO A 85 26.92 5.98 15.02
CA PRO A 85 26.50 4.65 15.42
C PRO A 85 26.59 3.69 14.23
N GLU A 86 26.69 2.38 14.51
CA GLU A 86 26.68 1.34 13.46
C GLU A 86 25.45 1.46 12.56
N LYS A 87 24.32 1.85 13.16
CA LYS A 87 23.05 2.08 12.48
C LYS A 87 22.45 3.41 12.92
N MET A 88 21.99 4.18 11.95
CA MET A 88 21.26 5.42 12.17
C MET A 88 19.77 5.17 11.98
N THR A 89 19.02 5.43 13.04
CA THR A 89 17.56 5.32 13.05
C THR A 89 16.94 6.69 12.82
N PHE A 90 15.99 6.76 11.89
CA PHE A 90 15.23 7.95 11.57
C PHE A 90 13.82 7.82 12.12
N GLY A 91 13.32 8.90 12.72
CA GLY A 91 12.04 8.92 13.42
C GLY A 91 10.83 8.82 12.50
N THR A 92 9.66 8.64 13.12
CA THR A 92 8.35 8.63 12.48
C THR A 92 7.41 9.60 13.22
N PRO A 93 6.43 10.23 12.54
CA PRO A 93 5.41 11.05 13.20
C PRO A 93 4.56 10.26 14.21
N TRP A 94 4.49 8.93 14.08
CA TRP A 94 3.75 8.05 14.99
C TRP A 94 4.68 7.44 16.04
N THR A 95 5.12 8.26 17.00
CA THR A 95 6.06 7.83 18.05
C THR A 95 5.51 6.62 18.81
N GLY A 96 6.34 5.57 18.94
CA GLY A 96 5.97 4.32 19.61
C GLY A 96 5.21 3.30 18.76
N ALA A 97 4.87 3.63 17.50
CA ALA A 97 4.23 2.69 16.59
C ALA A 97 5.15 1.50 16.26
N ASN A 98 4.57 0.30 16.21
CA ASN A 98 5.27 -0.95 15.89
C ASN A 98 5.31 -1.18 14.37
N PHE A 99 6.15 -0.41 13.67
CA PHE A 99 6.34 -0.57 12.23
C PHE A 99 7.24 -1.76 11.87
N VAL A 100 6.82 -2.54 10.88
CA VAL A 100 7.62 -3.55 10.20
C VAL A 100 7.79 -3.14 8.75
N TRP A 101 9.00 -2.76 8.37
CA TRP A 101 9.29 -2.29 7.02
C TRP A 101 9.46 -3.44 6.04
N VAL A 102 8.79 -3.34 4.89
CA VAL A 102 8.78 -4.35 3.83
C VAL A 102 9.32 -3.76 2.54
N ASP A 103 10.33 -4.40 1.94
CA ASP A 103 10.93 -4.02 0.66
C ASP A 103 10.82 -5.10 -0.43
N LYS A 104 10.34 -6.30 -0.07
CA LYS A 104 10.23 -7.47 -0.96
C LYS A 104 8.95 -8.26 -0.69
N LEU A 105 8.63 -9.19 -1.59
CA LEU A 105 7.55 -10.14 -1.37
C LEU A 105 7.72 -10.85 -0.02
N THR A 106 6.73 -10.70 0.86
CA THR A 106 6.80 -11.18 2.25
C THR A 106 5.47 -11.82 2.62
N GLU A 107 5.50 -13.09 3.07
CA GLU A 107 4.34 -13.74 3.70
C GLU A 107 4.23 -13.26 5.15
N VAL A 108 3.11 -12.63 5.50
CA VAL A 108 2.88 -12.02 6.83
C VAL A 108 1.95 -12.84 7.71
N ALA A 109 1.14 -13.71 7.11
CA ALA A 109 0.35 -14.75 7.74
C ALA A 109 0.13 -15.88 6.70
N PRO A 110 -0.26 -17.10 7.09
CA PRO A 110 -0.46 -18.20 6.15
C PRO A 110 -1.37 -17.81 4.98
N GLY A 111 -0.83 -17.81 3.77
CA GLY A 111 -1.56 -17.44 2.55
C GLY A 111 -1.79 -15.93 2.37
N ILE A 112 -1.23 -15.06 3.22
CA ILE A 112 -1.33 -13.61 3.14
C ILE A 112 0.05 -13.00 2.90
N PHE A 113 0.17 -12.30 1.78
CA PHE A 113 1.43 -11.76 1.28
C PHE A 113 1.36 -10.25 1.11
N LEU A 114 2.51 -9.60 1.23
CA LEU A 114 2.71 -8.21 0.89
C LEU A 114 3.65 -8.13 -0.32
N ILE A 115 3.16 -7.49 -1.37
CA ILE A 115 3.89 -7.24 -2.61
C ILE A 115 4.46 -5.82 -2.52
N SER A 116 5.78 -5.71 -2.59
CA SER A 116 6.49 -4.43 -2.62
C SER A 116 6.78 -4.01 -4.06
N THR A 117 6.37 -2.80 -4.42
CA THR A 117 6.63 -2.19 -5.73
C THR A 117 7.03 -0.74 -5.57
N VAL A 118 7.75 -0.20 -6.55
CA VAL A 118 8.20 1.21 -6.55
C VAL A 118 7.70 1.89 -7.81
N SER A 119 7.09 3.07 -7.64
CA SER A 119 6.57 3.86 -8.74
C SER A 119 7.70 4.49 -9.56
N GLN A 120 7.50 4.51 -10.87
CA GLN A 120 8.37 5.16 -11.85
C GLN A 120 7.62 6.27 -12.59
N THR A 121 6.42 6.61 -12.13
CA THR A 121 5.52 7.56 -12.79
C THR A 121 5.86 8.99 -12.36
N PRO A 122 5.97 9.96 -13.29
CA PRO A 122 6.12 11.37 -12.92
C PRO A 122 5.04 11.83 -11.94
N GLY A 123 5.44 12.58 -10.90
CA GLY A 123 4.56 12.98 -9.80
C GLY A 123 4.56 12.03 -8.61
N THR A 124 4.87 10.75 -8.80
CA THR A 124 4.96 9.73 -7.73
C THR A 124 6.22 8.89 -7.82
N LEU A 125 7.23 9.37 -8.57
CA LEU A 125 8.52 8.72 -8.76
C LEU A 125 9.15 8.37 -7.41
N GLU A 126 9.70 7.15 -7.30
CA GLU A 126 10.32 6.61 -6.07
C GLU A 126 9.36 6.44 -4.88
N LEU A 127 8.04 6.48 -5.12
CA LEU A 127 7.07 6.09 -4.10
C LEU A 127 7.06 4.57 -3.95
N HIS A 128 7.41 4.08 -2.77
CA HIS A 128 7.28 2.67 -2.43
C HIS A 128 5.83 2.38 -2.04
N GLU A 129 5.28 1.29 -2.57
CA GLU A 129 3.90 0.89 -2.33
C GLU A 129 3.80 -0.61 -2.04
N LEU A 130 3.06 -0.94 -0.98
CA LEU A 130 2.66 -2.29 -0.63
C LEU A 130 1.25 -2.59 -1.15
N SER A 131 1.08 -3.77 -1.74
CA SER A 131 -0.22 -4.36 -2.06
C SER A 131 -0.42 -5.66 -1.29
N LEU A 132 -1.63 -5.91 -0.82
CA LEU A 132 -2.02 -7.11 -0.09
C LEU A 132 -2.44 -8.19 -1.08
N ALA A 133 -1.87 -9.38 -0.97
CA ALA A 133 -2.24 -10.54 -1.78
C ALA A 133 -2.69 -11.68 -0.86
N ILE A 134 -3.96 -12.09 -0.97
CA ILE A 134 -4.54 -13.19 -0.18
C ILE A 134 -4.78 -14.36 -1.11
N LYS A 135 -4.15 -15.49 -0.81
CA LYS A 135 -4.31 -16.71 -1.58
C LYS A 135 -5.66 -17.36 -1.26
N SER A 136 -6.40 -17.74 -2.29
CA SER A 136 -7.69 -18.43 -2.15
C SER A 136 -7.80 -19.61 -3.12
N PRO A 137 -8.79 -20.51 -2.96
CA PRO A 137 -9.03 -21.60 -3.91
C PRO A 137 -9.31 -21.13 -5.34
N LYS A 138 -9.80 -19.91 -5.52
CA LYS A 138 -10.06 -19.32 -6.84
C LYS A 138 -8.90 -18.49 -7.38
N GLY A 139 -7.76 -18.42 -6.70
CA GLY A 139 -6.61 -17.58 -7.05
C GLY A 139 -6.40 -16.43 -6.07
N VAL A 140 -5.55 -15.46 -6.43
CA VAL A 140 -5.20 -14.36 -5.52
C VAL A 140 -6.30 -13.30 -5.48
N VAL A 141 -6.66 -12.86 -4.27
CA VAL A 141 -7.39 -11.62 -4.02
C VAL A 141 -6.35 -10.53 -3.72
N LEU A 142 -6.30 -9.53 -4.60
CA LEU A 142 -5.30 -8.46 -4.61
C LEU A 142 -5.92 -7.14 -4.14
N GLY A 143 -5.54 -6.70 -2.94
CA GLY A 143 -5.86 -5.41 -2.35
C GLY A 143 -4.79 -4.37 -2.64
N VAL A 144 -5.16 -3.29 -3.32
CA VAL A 144 -4.26 -2.20 -3.71
C VAL A 144 -4.64 -0.89 -3.04
N GLY A 145 -3.64 -0.05 -2.73
CA GLY A 145 -3.86 1.27 -2.15
C GLY A 145 -4.30 2.29 -3.19
N CYS A 146 -3.33 2.81 -3.93
CA CYS A 146 -3.51 3.70 -5.06
C CYS A 146 -3.00 3.11 -6.37
N SER A 147 -2.09 2.13 -6.35
CA SER A 147 -1.44 1.59 -7.54
C SER A 147 -0.59 2.61 -8.29
N HIS A 148 0.16 3.46 -7.59
CA HIS A 148 1.09 4.43 -8.20
C HIS A 148 2.12 3.78 -9.14
N PRO A 149 2.66 2.58 -8.84
CA PRO A 149 3.52 1.84 -9.76
C PRO A 149 2.83 1.33 -11.04
N GLY A 150 1.50 1.47 -11.13
CA GLY A 150 0.66 0.93 -12.19
C GLY A 150 0.14 -0.47 -11.85
N ILE A 151 -1.16 -0.69 -12.04
CA ILE A 151 -1.82 -1.95 -11.70
C ILE A 151 -1.22 -3.17 -12.45
N GLU A 152 -0.82 -3.01 -13.71
CA GLU A 152 -0.20 -4.11 -14.48
C GLU A 152 1.12 -4.57 -13.86
N LYS A 153 1.91 -3.66 -13.27
CA LYS A 153 3.16 -4.00 -12.58
C LYS A 153 2.90 -4.75 -11.27
N ILE A 154 1.84 -4.37 -10.56
CA ILE A 154 1.43 -5.06 -9.33
C ILE A 154 0.91 -6.46 -9.66
N LEU A 155 0.11 -6.60 -10.73
CA LEU A 155 -0.36 -7.90 -11.23
C LEU A 155 0.80 -8.81 -11.66
N GLU A 156 1.81 -8.26 -12.34
CA GLU A 156 3.03 -9.02 -12.67
C GLU A 156 3.73 -9.55 -11.41
N ALA A 157 3.90 -8.69 -10.40
CA ALA A 157 4.50 -9.09 -9.13
C ALA A 157 3.63 -10.09 -8.35
N SER A 158 2.30 -10.02 -8.45
CA SER A 158 1.39 -10.95 -7.76
C SER A 158 1.45 -12.37 -8.32
N MET A 159 1.93 -12.55 -9.55
CA MET A 159 2.11 -13.88 -10.16
C MET A 159 3.10 -14.77 -9.39
N ALA A 160 3.95 -14.19 -8.54
CA ALA A 160 4.81 -14.95 -7.64
C ALA A 160 4.04 -15.64 -6.50
N VAL A 161 2.82 -15.19 -6.20
CA VAL A 161 1.92 -15.80 -5.20
C VAL A 161 0.99 -16.81 -5.87
N ASP A 162 0.30 -16.37 -6.93
CA ASP A 162 -0.56 -17.20 -7.77
C ASP A 162 -0.69 -16.57 -9.16
N LYS A 163 -0.72 -17.40 -10.21
CA LYS A 163 -0.86 -16.93 -11.60
C LYS A 163 -2.27 -16.48 -11.93
N HIS A 164 -3.26 -16.91 -11.14
CA HIS A 164 -4.65 -16.52 -11.33
C HIS A 164 -5.06 -15.45 -10.34
N VAL A 165 -5.72 -14.39 -10.83
CA VAL A 165 -6.19 -13.26 -10.01
C VAL A 165 -7.72 -13.28 -10.00
N ASP A 166 -8.30 -13.66 -8.86
CA ASP A 166 -9.76 -13.71 -8.70
C ASP A 166 -10.33 -12.29 -8.53
N LEU A 167 -9.73 -11.46 -7.68
CA LEU A 167 -10.28 -10.14 -7.38
C LEU A 167 -9.17 -9.10 -7.28
N VAL A 168 -9.37 -7.96 -7.94
CA VAL A 168 -8.63 -6.72 -7.65
C VAL A 168 -9.56 -5.76 -6.93
N PHE A 169 -9.18 -5.31 -5.73
CA PHE A 169 -9.94 -4.33 -4.96
C PHE A 169 -9.08 -3.15 -4.49
N GLY A 170 -9.58 -1.92 -4.62
CA GLY A 170 -8.90 -0.71 -4.17
C GLY A 170 -8.71 0.37 -5.23
N GLY A 171 -7.76 1.27 -5.01
CA GLY A 171 -7.48 2.42 -5.89
C GLY A 171 -6.49 2.10 -7.01
N LEU A 172 -6.75 2.64 -8.21
CA LEU A 172 -5.94 2.42 -9.42
C LEU A 172 -5.23 3.66 -9.96
N HIS A 173 -5.40 4.82 -9.31
CA HIS A 173 -4.79 6.11 -9.64
C HIS A 173 -5.07 6.57 -11.09
N LEU A 174 -6.34 6.53 -11.50
CA LEU A 174 -6.78 6.85 -12.87
C LEU A 174 -7.58 8.15 -12.99
N VAL A 175 -7.70 8.95 -11.92
CA VAL A 175 -8.53 10.19 -11.88
C VAL A 175 -8.23 11.15 -13.03
N THR A 176 -6.95 11.30 -13.41
CA THR A 176 -6.52 12.21 -14.48
C THR A 176 -6.03 11.47 -15.72
N THR A 177 -6.24 10.15 -15.79
CA THR A 177 -5.78 9.34 -16.92
C THR A 177 -6.70 9.52 -18.12
N PRO A 178 -6.17 9.71 -19.34
CA PRO A 178 -7.00 9.84 -20.55
C PRO A 178 -7.88 8.60 -20.81
N ASP A 179 -9.10 8.80 -21.32
CA ASP A 179 -10.09 7.75 -21.57
C ASP A 179 -9.59 6.59 -22.44
N LEU A 180 -8.73 6.88 -23.41
CA LEU A 180 -8.09 5.87 -24.27
C LEU A 180 -7.26 4.88 -23.44
N GLU A 181 -6.50 5.39 -22.48
CA GLU A 181 -5.66 4.57 -21.61
C GLU A 181 -6.49 3.82 -20.56
N ILE A 182 -7.54 4.46 -20.02
CA ILE A 182 -8.52 3.80 -19.15
C ILE A 182 -9.17 2.61 -19.88
N THR A 183 -9.61 2.80 -21.12
CA THR A 183 -10.24 1.76 -21.94
C THR A 183 -9.24 0.63 -22.26
N ARG A 184 -7.99 0.98 -22.57
CA ARG A 184 -6.91 0.01 -22.77
C ARG A 184 -6.70 -0.84 -21.53
N LEU A 185 -6.59 -0.21 -20.35
CA LEU A 185 -6.41 -0.89 -19.07
C LEU A 185 -7.59 -1.80 -18.76
N ALA A 186 -8.84 -1.32 -18.83
CA ALA A 186 -10.03 -2.15 -18.58
C ALA A 186 -10.07 -3.40 -19.48
N THR A 187 -9.74 -3.24 -20.76
CA THR A 187 -9.64 -4.35 -21.71
C THR A 187 -8.50 -5.30 -21.36
N ALA A 188 -7.34 -4.78 -20.97
CA ALA A 188 -6.19 -5.58 -20.61
C ALA A 188 -6.42 -6.36 -19.31
N LEU A 189 -6.99 -5.75 -18.27
CA LEU A 189 -7.25 -6.42 -16.98
C LEU A 189 -8.18 -7.62 -17.14
N HIS A 190 -9.28 -7.45 -17.88
CA HIS A 190 -10.21 -8.56 -18.16
C HIS A 190 -9.64 -9.56 -19.18
N GLY A 191 -9.11 -9.07 -20.30
CA GLY A 191 -8.73 -9.89 -21.45
C GLY A 191 -7.36 -10.58 -21.33
N LYS A 192 -6.33 -9.81 -20.99
CA LYS A 192 -4.93 -10.25 -20.93
C LYS A 192 -4.58 -10.83 -19.55
N TRP A 193 -4.88 -10.08 -18.49
CA TRP A 193 -4.55 -10.47 -17.12
C TRP A 193 -5.54 -11.46 -16.51
N LYS A 194 -6.70 -11.67 -17.16
CA LYS A 194 -7.74 -12.60 -16.71
C LYS A 194 -8.13 -12.36 -15.26
N VAL A 195 -8.25 -11.08 -14.87
CA VAL A 195 -8.85 -10.72 -13.59
C VAL A 195 -10.32 -11.11 -13.66
N GLU A 196 -10.79 -11.94 -12.73
CA GLU A 196 -12.17 -12.42 -12.74
C GLU A 196 -13.14 -11.34 -12.23
N ARG A 197 -12.83 -10.71 -11.10
CA ARG A 197 -13.66 -9.73 -10.39
C ARG A 197 -12.94 -8.41 -10.16
N MET A 198 -13.68 -7.31 -10.25
CA MET A 198 -13.12 -5.96 -10.13
C MET A 198 -13.92 -5.12 -9.15
N ALA A 199 -13.27 -4.63 -8.10
CA ALA A 199 -13.84 -3.79 -7.06
C ALA A 199 -13.07 -2.45 -6.94
N PRO A 200 -13.20 -1.54 -7.93
CA PRO A 200 -12.44 -0.31 -7.93
C PRO A 200 -13.02 0.69 -6.92
N GLY A 201 -12.14 1.45 -6.28
CA GLY A 201 -12.51 2.52 -5.36
C GLY A 201 -11.54 3.70 -5.37
N HIS A 202 -11.70 4.58 -4.40
CA HIS A 202 -10.78 5.68 -4.08
C HIS A 202 -10.34 6.51 -5.32
N CYS A 203 -9.05 6.49 -5.68
CA CYS A 203 -8.44 7.29 -6.74
C CYS A 203 -8.63 6.72 -8.15
N THR A 204 -9.54 5.75 -8.34
CA THR A 204 -9.83 5.21 -9.67
C THR A 204 -10.59 6.23 -10.53
N GLY A 205 -11.59 6.92 -9.99
CA GLY A 205 -12.33 7.98 -10.69
C GLY A 205 -13.46 7.48 -11.61
N GLU A 206 -14.40 8.38 -11.89
CA GLU A 206 -15.68 8.06 -12.53
C GLU A 206 -15.56 7.48 -13.96
N PRO A 207 -14.71 8.03 -14.87
CA PRO A 207 -14.56 7.44 -16.20
C PRO A 207 -14.05 6.00 -16.15
N ALA A 208 -13.13 5.71 -15.22
CA ALA A 208 -12.61 4.37 -15.00
C ALA A 208 -13.66 3.44 -14.38
N PHE A 209 -14.48 3.91 -13.43
CA PHE A 209 -15.62 3.12 -12.93
C PHE A 209 -16.57 2.72 -14.07
N ALA A 210 -16.89 3.63 -14.99
CA ALA A 210 -17.73 3.33 -16.15
C ALA A 210 -17.08 2.29 -17.09
N ALA A 211 -15.78 2.45 -17.38
CA ALA A 211 -15.04 1.53 -18.23
C ALA A 211 -14.92 0.12 -17.61
N PHE A 212 -14.60 0.01 -16.32
CA PHE A 212 -14.53 -1.28 -15.63
C PHE A 212 -15.89 -1.93 -15.50
N ARG A 213 -16.95 -1.17 -15.21
CA ARG A 213 -18.31 -1.72 -15.19
C ARG A 213 -18.71 -2.30 -16.54
N LYS A 214 -18.35 -1.63 -17.64
CA LYS A 214 -18.58 -2.14 -19.00
C LYS A 214 -17.76 -3.40 -19.30
N ALA A 215 -16.49 -3.45 -18.87
CA ALA A 215 -15.60 -4.57 -19.17
C ALA A 215 -15.90 -5.82 -18.33
N PHE A 216 -16.28 -5.66 -17.06
CA PHE A 216 -16.45 -6.77 -16.11
C PHE A 216 -17.92 -7.20 -15.93
N GLY A 217 -18.90 -6.40 -16.37
CA GLY A 217 -20.31 -6.75 -16.30
C GLY A 217 -20.74 -7.15 -14.87
N ASP A 218 -21.27 -8.37 -14.73
CA ASP A 218 -21.72 -8.92 -13.44
C ASP A 218 -20.57 -9.16 -12.44
N GLN A 219 -19.31 -9.17 -12.89
CA GLN A 219 -18.14 -9.31 -12.04
C GLN A 219 -17.60 -7.97 -11.52
N TYR A 220 -18.24 -6.86 -11.88
CA TYR A 220 -17.97 -5.55 -11.28
C TYR A 220 -18.65 -5.42 -9.92
N ILE A 221 -17.88 -5.09 -8.90
CA ILE A 221 -18.36 -4.90 -7.53
C ILE A 221 -18.19 -3.43 -7.15
N TYR A 222 -19.27 -2.78 -6.71
CA TYR A 222 -19.17 -1.42 -6.19
C TYR A 222 -18.73 -1.43 -4.72
N ALA A 223 -17.43 -1.22 -4.48
CA ALA A 223 -16.84 -1.18 -3.15
C ALA A 223 -16.83 0.26 -2.58
N ALA A 224 -18.01 0.73 -2.15
CA ALA A 224 -18.16 2.01 -1.47
C ALA A 224 -17.95 1.91 0.05
N LEU A 225 -18.03 3.05 0.72
CA LEU A 225 -17.98 3.10 2.18
C LEU A 225 -19.09 2.22 2.78
N GLY A 226 -18.70 1.32 3.68
CA GLY A 226 -19.62 0.38 4.34
C GLY A 226 -19.93 -0.89 3.54
N SER A 227 -19.44 -1.02 2.30
CA SER A 227 -19.56 -2.27 1.54
C SER A 227 -18.73 -3.39 2.20
N VAL A 228 -19.28 -4.60 2.16
CA VAL A 228 -18.55 -5.85 2.48
C VAL A 228 -18.26 -6.56 1.16
N VAL A 229 -17.00 -6.94 0.95
CA VAL A 229 -16.57 -7.71 -0.23
C VAL A 229 -16.20 -9.11 0.23
N GLU A 230 -17.00 -10.09 -0.19
CA GLU A 230 -16.79 -11.48 0.17
C GLU A 230 -15.57 -12.07 -0.55
N LEU A 231 -14.68 -12.68 0.24
CA LEU A 231 -13.58 -13.48 -0.25
C LEU A 231 -14.09 -14.88 -0.61
N PRO A 232 -13.53 -15.52 -1.66
CA PRO A 232 -14.02 -16.79 -2.17
C PRO A 232 -13.61 -18.01 -1.33
#